data_AF-A0A957UR73-F1
#
_entry.id   AF-A0A957UR73-F1
#
_cell.length_a   1.000
_cell.length_b   1.000
_cell.length_c   1.000
_cell.angle_alpha   90.00
_cell.angle_beta   90.00
_cell.angle_gamma   90.00
#
_symmetry.space_group_name_H-M   'P 1'
#
loop_
_entity.id
_entity.type
_entity.pdbx_description
1 polymer ?
#
loop_
_entity_poly.entity_id
_entity_poly.type
_entity_poly.pdbx_seq_one_letter_code
_entity_poly.pdbx_strand_id
1 'polypeptide(L)'
;TADATARMVLQNALFPGPKKKLGDLIVPWATYTSPEVAHVGLYEHDAKEQGIAVQTIVQSIGDTDRGRADGETNGFVKVHVKKGTDKILGATIVASHAGDLISEITLAMNAGVGLKTIGNTIHPYPTQAEAIRKVADAYNRTRLTPLVHGLFKRWLAWTR
;
A
#
# COMPACT_ATOMS: atom_id res chain seq x y z
N THR A 1 7.77 -12.69 12.88
CA THR A 1 7.71 -11.81 14.09
C THR A 1 8.78 -12.16 15.12
N ALA A 2 8.92 -13.43 15.54
CA ALA A 2 9.88 -13.84 16.57
C ALA A 2 11.34 -13.38 16.31
N ASP A 3 11.85 -13.58 15.10
CA ASP A 3 13.20 -13.14 14.71
C ASP A 3 13.39 -11.60 14.83
N ALA A 4 12.42 -10.81 14.36
CA ALA A 4 12.47 -9.35 14.47
C ALA A 4 12.49 -8.88 15.94
N THR A 5 11.70 -9.53 16.80
CA THR A 5 11.72 -9.25 18.25
C THR A 5 13.05 -9.63 18.88
N ALA A 6 13.62 -10.78 18.51
CA ALA A 6 14.94 -11.21 19.00
C ALA A 6 16.04 -10.20 18.61
N ARG A 7 16.08 -9.76 17.35
CA ARG A 7 17.00 -8.71 16.88
C ARG A 7 16.82 -7.40 17.63
N MET A 8 15.58 -7.01 17.92
CA MET A 8 15.29 -5.81 18.71
C MET A 8 15.81 -5.93 20.14
N VAL A 9 15.60 -7.08 20.79
CA VAL A 9 16.11 -7.35 22.14
C VAL A 9 17.64 -7.29 22.15
N LEU A 10 18.30 -7.97 21.21
CA LEU A 10 19.76 -7.91 21.07
C LEU A 10 20.24 -6.47 20.85
N GLN A 11 19.57 -5.71 19.97
CA GLN A 11 19.93 -4.31 19.73
C GLN A 11 19.78 -3.45 20.99
N ASN A 12 18.66 -3.59 21.69
CA ASN A 12 18.37 -2.84 22.90
C ASN A 12 19.29 -3.24 24.07
N ALA A 13 19.71 -4.49 24.15
CA ALA A 13 20.58 -4.98 25.22
C ALA A 13 22.05 -4.62 24.99
N LEU A 14 22.53 -4.73 23.74
CA LEU A 14 23.96 -4.69 23.44
C LEU A 14 24.47 -3.32 22.97
N PHE A 15 23.60 -2.44 22.46
CA PHE A 15 24.03 -1.16 21.88
C PHE A 15 23.42 0.06 22.61
N PRO A 16 24.22 1.12 22.85
CA PRO A 16 23.72 2.38 23.38
C PRO A 16 22.86 3.12 22.33
N GLY A 17 21.88 3.89 22.79
CA GLY A 17 20.99 4.67 21.93
C GLY A 17 19.50 4.50 22.28
N PRO A 18 18.60 5.15 21.51
CA PRO A 18 17.16 5.05 21.71
C PRO A 18 16.70 3.59 21.65
N LYS A 19 15.93 3.18 22.65
CA LYS A 19 15.38 1.82 22.70
C LYS A 19 14.22 1.70 21.73
N LYS A 20 14.25 0.65 20.90
CA LYS A 20 13.16 0.29 20.00
C LYS A 20 12.02 -0.33 20.81
N LYS A 21 10.77 -0.03 20.44
CA LYS A 21 9.58 -0.60 21.06
C LYS A 21 8.89 -1.58 20.13
N LEU A 22 8.25 -2.58 20.71
CA LEU A 22 7.48 -3.57 19.94
C LEU A 22 6.34 -2.93 19.15
N GLY A 23 5.69 -1.92 19.73
CA GLY A 23 4.59 -1.18 19.09
C GLY A 23 5.01 -0.35 17.86
N ASP A 24 6.30 -0.15 17.63
CA ASP A 24 6.80 0.58 16.46
C ASP A 24 7.00 -0.35 15.25
N LEU A 25 6.89 -1.67 15.41
CA LEU A 25 7.08 -2.63 14.33
C LEU A 25 5.89 -2.62 13.36
N ILE A 26 6.20 -2.54 12.07
CA ILE A 26 5.23 -2.81 11.00
C ILE A 26 5.27 -4.31 10.70
N VAL A 27 4.26 -5.03 11.18
CA VAL A 27 4.20 -6.49 11.06
C VAL A 27 3.13 -6.87 10.03
N PRO A 28 3.52 -7.40 8.86
CA PRO A 28 2.56 -8.02 7.95
C PRO A 28 2.21 -9.43 8.40
N TRP A 29 1.08 -9.94 7.91
CA TRP A 29 0.72 -11.36 7.97
C TRP A 29 0.17 -11.82 6.62
N ALA A 30 0.28 -13.12 6.36
CA ALA A 30 -0.27 -13.76 5.18
C ALA A 30 -0.92 -15.11 5.55
N THR A 31 -2.01 -15.44 4.87
CA THR A 31 -2.68 -16.74 4.89
C THR A 31 -2.60 -17.32 3.48
N TYR A 32 -1.92 -18.45 3.34
CA TYR A 32 -1.57 -19.08 2.05
C TYR A 32 -2.70 -19.98 1.53
N THR A 33 -3.90 -19.42 1.41
CA THR A 33 -5.03 -20.03 0.69
C THR A 33 -4.92 -19.79 -0.82
N SER A 34 -5.91 -20.24 -1.58
CA SER A 34 -6.03 -19.92 -3.01
C SER A 34 -7.34 -19.17 -3.28
N PRO A 35 -7.30 -17.84 -3.57
CA PRO A 35 -6.12 -16.96 -3.55
C PRO A 35 -5.57 -16.72 -2.13
N GLU A 36 -4.33 -16.24 -2.03
CA GLU A 36 -3.72 -15.85 -0.76
C GLU A 36 -4.36 -14.58 -0.22
N VAL A 37 -4.30 -14.40 1.10
CA VAL A 37 -4.72 -13.17 1.77
C VAL A 37 -3.55 -12.64 2.59
N ALA A 38 -3.14 -11.40 2.33
CA ALA A 38 -2.09 -10.73 3.08
C ALA A 38 -2.53 -9.36 3.55
N HIS A 39 -2.03 -8.93 4.70
CA HIS A 39 -2.40 -7.65 5.29
C HIS A 39 -1.28 -7.06 6.14
N VAL A 40 -1.27 -5.73 6.23
CA VAL A 40 -0.38 -4.97 7.10
C VAL A 40 -1.09 -3.71 7.60
N GLY A 41 -0.84 -3.31 8.85
CA GLY A 41 -1.35 -2.05 9.41
C GLY A 41 -2.78 -2.14 9.95
N LEU A 42 -3.52 -1.03 9.83
CA LEU A 42 -4.89 -0.90 10.31
C LEU A 42 -5.90 -1.42 9.28
N TYR A 43 -6.95 -2.06 9.77
CA TYR A 43 -8.19 -2.20 9.01
C TYR A 43 -8.99 -0.90 9.04
N GLU A 44 -9.93 -0.76 8.10
CA GLU A 44 -10.84 0.39 8.06
C GLU A 44 -11.69 0.53 9.33
N HIS A 45 -12.12 -0.58 9.94
CA HIS A 45 -12.89 -0.54 11.18
C HIS A 45 -12.04 -0.06 12.36
N ASP A 46 -10.79 -0.53 12.50
CA ASP A 46 -9.86 -0.03 13.52
C ASP A 46 -9.65 1.49 13.39
N ALA A 47 -9.43 1.95 12.17
CA ALA A 47 -9.23 3.38 11.91
C ALA A 47 -10.49 4.19 12.28
N LYS A 48 -11.68 3.67 11.99
CA LYS A 48 -12.95 4.28 12.38
C LYS A 48 -13.12 4.32 13.90
N GLU A 49 -12.82 3.24 14.62
CA GLU A 49 -12.86 3.18 16.08
C GLU A 49 -11.88 4.17 16.73
N GLN A 50 -10.73 4.37 16.11
CA GLN A 50 -9.73 5.37 16.53
C GLN A 50 -10.06 6.81 16.11
N GLY A 51 -11.20 7.05 15.42
CA GLY A 51 -11.57 8.37 14.91
C GLY A 51 -10.65 8.90 13.80
N ILE A 52 -9.91 8.02 13.14
CA ILE A 52 -8.99 8.37 12.06
C ILE A 52 -9.75 8.36 10.74
N ALA A 53 -9.89 9.54 10.12
CA ALA A 53 -10.44 9.63 8.78
C ALA A 53 -9.50 8.98 7.74
N VAL A 54 -10.01 7.99 7.02
CA VAL A 54 -9.27 7.27 5.98
C VAL A 54 -9.86 7.52 4.60
N GLN A 55 -8.98 7.44 3.60
CA GLN A 55 -9.35 7.30 2.20
C GLN A 55 -8.93 5.89 1.77
N THR A 56 -9.91 5.07 1.42
CA THR A 56 -9.69 3.70 0.97
C THR A 56 -9.68 3.66 -0.55
N ILE A 57 -8.66 3.03 -1.13
CA ILE A 57 -8.52 2.82 -2.57
C ILE A 57 -8.45 1.31 -2.81
N VAL A 58 -9.22 0.83 -3.78
CA VAL A 58 -9.30 -0.59 -4.14
C VAL A 58 -9.03 -0.73 -5.63
N GLN A 59 -8.20 -1.70 -5.98
CA GLN A 59 -7.88 -2.07 -7.36
C GLN A 59 -8.05 -3.57 -7.54
N SER A 60 -8.78 -3.98 -8.58
CA SER A 60 -8.94 -5.40 -8.92
C SER A 60 -7.63 -5.96 -9.49
N ILE A 61 -7.29 -7.22 -9.14
CA ILE A 61 -6.18 -7.95 -9.79
C ILE A 61 -6.49 -8.22 -11.26
N GLY A 62 -7.76 -8.50 -11.59
CA GLY A 62 -8.23 -8.71 -12.96
C GLY A 62 -8.12 -7.48 -13.88
N ASP A 63 -7.75 -6.31 -13.35
CA ASP A 63 -7.42 -5.13 -14.16
C ASP A 63 -5.94 -5.09 -14.55
N THR A 64 -5.09 -6.00 -14.06
CA THR A 64 -3.69 -6.13 -14.49
C THR A 64 -3.58 -7.07 -15.69
N ASP A 65 -2.67 -6.77 -16.61
CA ASP A 65 -2.46 -7.62 -17.79
C ASP A 65 -1.88 -8.99 -17.38
N ARG A 66 -1.04 -9.02 -16.33
CA ARG A 66 -0.54 -10.25 -15.74
C ARG A 66 -1.65 -11.13 -15.17
N GLY A 67 -2.54 -10.58 -14.33
CA GLY A 67 -3.66 -11.32 -13.75
C GLY A 67 -4.62 -11.88 -14.82
N ARG A 68 -4.78 -11.17 -15.95
CA ARG A 68 -5.54 -11.68 -17.10
C ARG A 68 -4.78 -12.78 -17.85
N ALA A 69 -3.50 -12.58 -18.13
CA ALA A 69 -2.67 -13.53 -18.86
C ALA A 69 -2.55 -14.87 -18.13
N ASP A 70 -2.45 -14.83 -16.80
CA ASP A 70 -2.30 -16.03 -15.97
C ASP A 70 -3.67 -16.65 -15.58
N GLY A 71 -4.80 -15.99 -15.92
CA GLY A 71 -6.15 -16.42 -15.51
C GLY A 71 -6.48 -16.14 -14.03
N GLU A 72 -5.57 -15.52 -13.29
CA GLU A 72 -5.67 -15.19 -11.87
C GLU A 72 -6.32 -13.83 -11.65
N THR A 73 -7.58 -13.68 -12.08
CA THR A 73 -8.28 -12.39 -12.07
C THR A 73 -9.00 -12.09 -10.75
N ASN A 74 -9.10 -13.09 -9.87
CA ASN A 74 -9.81 -12.98 -8.59
C ASN A 74 -9.00 -12.20 -7.56
N GLY A 75 -9.69 -11.35 -6.80
CA GLY A 75 -9.11 -10.62 -5.68
C GLY A 75 -8.79 -9.16 -6.00
N PHE A 76 -8.07 -8.50 -5.08
CA PHE A 76 -7.86 -7.07 -5.09
C PHE A 76 -6.64 -6.65 -4.26
N VAL A 77 -6.15 -5.44 -4.54
CA VAL A 77 -5.30 -4.66 -3.64
C VAL A 77 -6.15 -3.54 -3.05
N LYS A 78 -6.20 -3.45 -1.72
CA LYS A 78 -6.90 -2.40 -0.97
C LYS A 78 -5.91 -1.68 -0.06
N VAL A 79 -5.86 -0.36 -0.14
CA VAL A 79 -4.94 0.47 0.67
C VAL A 79 -5.72 1.57 1.37
N HIS A 80 -5.43 1.76 2.65
CA HIS A 80 -5.98 2.82 3.50
C HIS A 80 -4.94 3.92 3.68
N VAL A 81 -5.28 5.14 3.23
CA VAL A 81 -4.43 6.34 3.37
C VAL A 81 -5.09 7.29 4.36
N LYS A 82 -4.34 7.89 5.27
CA LYS A 82 -4.88 8.91 6.20
C LYS A 82 -5.33 10.14 5.42
N LYS A 83 -6.61 10.51 5.55
CA LYS A 83 -7.23 11.61 4.79
C LYS A 83 -6.48 12.93 5.03
N GLY A 84 -6.24 13.68 3.95
CA GLY A 84 -5.49 14.94 3.99
C GLY A 84 -3.97 14.77 4.05
N THR A 85 -3.46 13.54 4.01
CA THR A 85 -2.03 13.24 4.03
C THR A 85 -1.69 12.18 2.98
N ASP A 86 -0.40 11.87 2.82
CA ASP A 86 0.09 10.76 1.99
C ASP A 86 0.38 9.47 2.77
N LYS A 87 0.08 9.44 4.07
CA LYS A 87 0.49 8.36 4.97
C LYS A 87 -0.37 7.12 4.78
N ILE A 88 0.27 6.00 4.44
CA ILE A 88 -0.35 4.68 4.42
C ILE A 88 -0.59 4.22 5.86
N LEU A 89 -1.82 3.80 6.16
CA LEU A 89 -2.24 3.30 7.47
C LEU A 89 -2.34 1.77 7.49
N GLY A 90 -2.67 1.17 6.36
CA GLY A 90 -2.71 -0.28 6.21
C GLY A 90 -3.11 -0.68 4.80
N ALA A 91 -2.97 -1.96 4.50
CA ALA A 91 -3.36 -2.53 3.22
C ALA A 91 -3.75 -3.99 3.36
N THR A 92 -4.64 -4.44 2.48
CA THR A 92 -5.06 -5.83 2.32
C THR A 92 -4.90 -6.22 0.86
N ILE A 93 -4.26 -7.36 0.61
CA ILE A 93 -4.10 -7.94 -0.72
C ILE A 93 -4.75 -9.32 -0.72
N VAL A 94 -5.62 -9.56 -1.69
CA VAL A 94 -6.17 -10.87 -2.02
C VAL A 94 -5.75 -11.15 -3.44
N ALA A 95 -4.82 -12.08 -3.66
CA ALA A 95 -4.23 -12.37 -4.96
C ALA A 95 -3.43 -13.68 -4.88
N SER A 96 -3.03 -14.23 -6.03
CA SER A 96 -1.88 -15.14 -6.03
C SER A 96 -0.63 -14.35 -5.58
N HIS A 97 0.25 -14.98 -4.79
CA HIS A 97 1.46 -14.32 -4.27
C HIS A 97 1.19 -13.07 -3.40
N ALA A 98 0.02 -12.97 -2.75
CA ALA A 98 -0.30 -11.84 -1.88
C ALA A 98 0.75 -11.66 -0.76
N GLY A 99 1.30 -12.76 -0.23
CA GLY A 99 2.36 -12.75 0.78
C GLY A 99 3.66 -12.11 0.30
N ASP A 100 3.98 -12.21 -0.99
CA ASP A 100 5.14 -11.55 -1.57
C ASP A 100 4.83 -10.07 -1.86
N LEU A 101 3.67 -9.79 -2.45
CA LEU A 101 3.22 -8.45 -2.82
C LEU A 101 3.10 -7.50 -1.62
N ILE A 102 2.64 -7.98 -0.46
CA ILE A 102 2.46 -7.13 0.74
C ILE A 102 3.78 -6.55 1.26
N SER A 103 4.92 -7.14 0.89
CA SER A 103 6.24 -6.69 1.31
C SER A 103 6.56 -5.28 0.81
N GLU A 104 6.08 -4.91 -0.38
CA GLU A 104 6.28 -3.55 -0.91
C GLU A 104 5.59 -2.48 -0.05
N ILE A 105 4.33 -2.73 0.32
CA ILE A 105 3.56 -1.80 1.16
C ILE A 105 4.13 -1.78 2.59
N THR A 106 4.55 -2.94 3.10
CA THR A 106 5.21 -3.06 4.40
C THR A 106 6.49 -2.22 4.45
N LEU A 107 7.31 -2.29 3.40
CA LEU A 107 8.51 -1.48 3.27
C LEU A 107 8.17 0.01 3.21
N ALA A 108 7.16 0.39 2.42
CA ALA A 108 6.73 1.79 2.32
C ALA A 108 6.29 2.35 3.69
N MET A 109 5.47 1.60 4.42
CA MET A 109 5.04 1.97 5.78
C MET A 109 6.22 2.05 6.77
N ASN A 110 7.14 1.08 6.72
CA ASN A 110 8.31 1.05 7.59
C ASN A 110 9.29 2.21 7.30
N ALA A 111 9.44 2.59 6.03
CA ALA A 111 10.25 3.74 5.61
C ALA A 111 9.54 5.10 5.81
N GLY A 112 8.25 5.10 6.19
CA GLY A 112 7.46 6.31 6.34
C GLY A 112 7.18 7.03 5.02
N VAL A 113 7.30 6.34 3.88
CA VAL A 113 6.98 6.90 2.57
C VAL A 113 5.52 6.65 2.21
N GLY A 114 4.93 7.62 1.53
CA GLY A 114 3.52 7.58 1.17
C GLY A 114 3.23 6.87 -0.15
N LEU A 115 1.95 6.74 -0.45
CA LEU A 115 1.47 6.06 -1.66
C LEU A 115 1.93 6.78 -2.95
N LYS A 116 2.25 8.08 -2.88
CA LYS A 116 2.86 8.81 -4.01
C LYS A 116 4.19 8.22 -4.44
N THR A 117 5.03 7.79 -3.49
CA THR A 117 6.34 7.22 -3.79
C THR A 117 6.19 5.92 -4.56
N ILE A 118 5.25 5.06 -4.15
CA ILE A 118 4.89 3.83 -4.88
C ILE A 118 4.46 4.15 -6.31
N GLY A 119 3.55 5.12 -6.50
CA GLY A 119 3.10 5.52 -7.84
C GLY A 119 4.21 6.07 -8.75
N ASN A 120 5.25 6.69 -8.18
CA ASN A 120 6.40 7.19 -8.93
C ASN A 120 7.45 6.11 -9.22
N THR A 121 7.37 4.94 -8.59
CA THR A 121 8.30 3.83 -8.82
C THR A 121 7.97 3.12 -10.13
N ILE A 122 8.99 2.88 -10.96
CA ILE A 122 8.84 2.07 -12.17
C ILE A 122 8.68 0.61 -11.77
N HIS A 123 7.48 0.07 -12.00
CA HIS A 123 7.19 -1.35 -11.79
C HIS A 123 7.48 -2.15 -13.06
N PRO A 124 8.09 -3.35 -12.96
CA PRO A 124 8.23 -4.25 -14.09
C PRO A 124 6.87 -4.63 -14.71
N TYR A 125 6.85 -4.74 -16.03
CA TYR A 125 5.65 -5.08 -16.80
C TYR A 125 5.87 -6.35 -17.65
N PRO A 126 4.87 -7.26 -17.73
CA PRO A 126 3.65 -7.32 -16.93
C PRO A 126 3.85 -8.10 -15.63
N THR A 127 3.43 -7.55 -14.48
CA THR A 127 3.47 -8.21 -13.15
C THR A 127 2.21 -7.94 -12.34
N GLN A 128 1.91 -8.77 -11.34
CA GLN A 128 0.77 -8.53 -10.43
C GLN A 128 1.00 -7.33 -9.51
N ALA A 129 2.26 -6.99 -9.23
CA ALA A 129 2.63 -5.79 -8.49
C ALA A 129 2.13 -4.49 -9.14
N GLU A 130 1.83 -4.52 -10.45
CA GLU A 130 1.17 -3.38 -11.10
C GLU A 130 -0.19 -3.02 -10.50
N ALA A 131 -0.87 -3.95 -9.81
CA ALA A 131 -2.08 -3.63 -9.06
C ALA A 131 -1.79 -2.61 -7.95
N ILE A 132 -0.63 -2.72 -7.28
CA ILE A 132 -0.18 -1.77 -6.24
C ILE A 132 0.12 -0.40 -6.87
N ARG A 133 0.81 -0.36 -8.02
CA ARG A 133 1.00 0.88 -8.80
C ARG A 133 -0.33 1.52 -9.19
N LYS A 134 -1.28 0.72 -9.69
CA LYS A 134 -2.61 1.19 -10.10
C LYS A 134 -3.43 1.75 -8.94
N VAL A 135 -3.30 1.18 -7.73
CA VAL A 135 -3.85 1.78 -6.49
C VAL A 135 -3.26 3.17 -6.26
N ALA A 136 -1.94 3.34 -6.40
CA ALA A 136 -1.29 4.63 -6.24
C ALA A 136 -1.72 5.65 -7.31
N ASP A 137 -1.88 5.22 -8.56
CA ASP A 137 -2.39 6.05 -9.65
C ASP A 137 -3.82 6.51 -9.38
N ALA A 138 -4.69 5.60 -8.96
CA ALA A 138 -6.07 5.90 -8.59
C ALA A 138 -6.13 6.91 -7.45
N TYR A 139 -5.31 6.73 -6.42
CA TYR A 139 -5.18 7.70 -5.33
C TYR A 139 -4.67 9.06 -5.82
N ASN A 140 -3.65 9.11 -6.66
CA ASN A 140 -3.12 10.38 -7.20
C ASN A 140 -4.17 11.16 -8.00
N ARG A 141 -5.04 10.48 -8.75
CA ARG A 141 -6.17 11.12 -9.46
C ARG A 141 -7.13 11.85 -8.51
N THR A 142 -7.33 11.33 -7.29
CA THR A 142 -8.20 11.99 -6.29
C THR A 142 -7.62 13.28 -5.70
N ARG A 143 -6.30 13.49 -5.83
CA ARG A 143 -5.60 14.67 -5.30
C ARG A 143 -5.56 15.84 -6.25
N LEU A 144 -5.95 15.65 -7.51
CA LEU A 144 -6.08 16.74 -8.48
C LEU A 144 -7.21 17.67 -8.02
N THR A 145 -6.87 18.87 -7.56
CA THR A 145 -7.89 19.83 -7.12
C THR A 145 -8.77 20.25 -8.30
N PRO A 146 -10.07 20.54 -8.10
CA PRO A 146 -10.96 20.95 -9.17
C PRO A 146 -10.45 22.17 -9.96
N LEU A 147 -9.75 23.09 -9.28
CA LEU A 147 -9.11 24.25 -9.91
C LEU A 147 -7.95 23.86 -10.81
N VAL A 148 -7.05 22.98 -10.33
CA VAL A 148 -5.93 22.49 -11.15
C VAL A 148 -6.47 21.69 -12.33
N HIS A 149 -7.48 20.83 -12.12
CA HIS A 149 -8.13 20.08 -13.19
C HIS A 149 -8.75 21.00 -14.25
N GLY A 150 -9.46 22.05 -13.83
CA GLY A 150 -10.06 23.05 -14.73
C GLY A 150 -9.00 23.84 -15.52
N LEU A 151 -7.93 24.27 -14.87
CA LEU A 151 -6.80 24.93 -15.52
C LEU A 151 -6.09 24.01 -16.51
N PHE A 152 -5.85 22.74 -16.14
CA PHE A 152 -5.25 21.73 -17.00
C PHE A 152 -6.10 21.46 -18.24
N LYS A 153 -7.43 21.35 -18.06
CA LYS A 153 -8.37 21.13 -19.16
C LYS A 153 -8.42 22.32 -20.12
N ARG A 154 -8.39 23.55 -19.61
CA ARG A 154 -8.32 24.78 -20.44
C ARG A 154 -7.01 24.87 -21.19
N TRP A 155 -5.89 24.53 -20.55
CA TRP A 155 -4.59 24.53 -21.19
C TRP A 155 -4.49 23.47 -22.29
N LEU A 156 -4.90 22.22 -22.02
CA LEU A 156 -4.94 21.14 -23.02
C LEU A 156 -5.87 21.42 -24.21
N ALA A 157 -6.95 22.17 -23.99
CA ALA A 157 -7.86 22.59 -25.05
C ALA A 157 -7.27 23.71 -25.92
N TRP A 158 -6.28 24.45 -25.42
CA TRP A 158 -5.60 25.53 -26.13
C TRP A 158 -4.35 25.05 -26.88
N THR A 159 -3.80 23.89 -26.50
CA THR A 159 -2.63 23.26 -27.14
C THR A 159 -2.98 22.20 -28.19
N ARG A 160 -4.28 21.95 -28.43
CA ARG A 160 -4.79 21.21 -29.60
C ARG A 160 -5.25 22.19 -30.66
#